data_AF-A0A9N8EIY7-F1
#
_entry.id   AF-A0A9N8EIY7-F1
#
_cell.length_a   1.000
_cell.length_b   1.000
_cell.length_c   1.000
_cell.angle_alpha   90.00
_cell.angle_beta   90.00
_cell.angle_gamma   90.00
#
_symmetry.space_group_name_H-M   'P 1'
#
loop_
_entity.id
_entity.type
_entity.pdbx_description
1 polymer ?
#
loop_
_entity_poly.entity_id
_entity_poly.type
_entity_poly.pdbx_seq_one_letter_code
_entity_poly.pdbx_strand_id
1 'polypeptide(L)'
;MENVQSLPAHQQQQFMQHLEQMQMKDSLAMYNNLVARCFDACSYSFRSKTLDKSEVNCMENCSSRYIKMAQRVGLRFQEHQAMQQQQQQQK
;
A
#
# COMPACT_ATOMS: atom_id res chain seq x y z
N MET A 1 1.14 18.12 6.03
CA MET A 1 0.45 18.15 7.34
C MET A 1 0.43 19.56 7.96
N GLU A 2 1.11 20.56 7.40
CA GLU A 2 1.15 21.93 7.94
C GLU A 2 -0.24 22.61 7.98
N ASN A 3 -1.13 22.33 7.02
CA ASN A 3 -2.51 22.86 7.01
C ASN A 3 -3.47 22.21 8.04
N VAL A 4 -3.05 21.16 8.74
CA VAL A 4 -3.91 20.50 9.75
C VAL A 4 -3.85 21.24 11.08
N GLN A 5 -2.72 21.89 11.39
CA GLN A 5 -2.50 22.60 12.65
C GLN A 5 -3.31 23.91 12.74
N SER A 6 -3.76 24.47 11.61
CA SER A 6 -4.59 25.67 11.56
C SER A 6 -6.09 25.40 11.77
N LEU A 7 -6.50 24.13 11.92
CA LEU A 7 -7.90 23.78 12.15
C LEU A 7 -8.28 23.94 13.63
N PRO A 8 -9.53 24.31 13.96
CA PRO A 8 -10.06 24.27 15.32
C PRO A 8 -9.88 22.89 15.97
N ALA A 9 -9.66 22.83 17.28
CA ALA A 9 -9.34 21.59 18.01
C ALA A 9 -10.36 20.46 17.80
N HIS A 10 -11.66 20.78 17.74
CA HIS A 10 -12.72 19.80 17.47
C HIS A 10 -12.61 19.19 16.05
N GLN A 11 -12.14 19.97 15.08
CA GLN A 11 -11.99 19.56 13.70
C GLN A 11 -10.69 18.77 13.49
N GLN A 12 -9.63 19.05 14.25
CA GLN A 12 -8.41 18.25 14.27
C GLN A 12 -8.68 16.81 14.73
N GLN A 13 -9.49 16.63 15.78
CA GLN A 13 -9.83 15.31 16.29
C GLN A 13 -10.66 14.49 15.27
N GLN A 14 -11.67 15.11 14.65
CA GLN A 14 -12.46 14.46 13.59
C GLN A 14 -11.58 14.09 12.39
N PHE A 15 -10.64 14.97 12.02
CA PHE A 15 -9.70 14.70 10.93
C PHE A 15 -8.77 13.53 11.24
N MET A 16 -8.22 13.45 12.46
CA MET A 16 -7.39 12.31 12.91
C MET A 16 -8.16 10.98 12.81
N GLN A 17 -9.41 10.95 13.30
CA GLN A 17 -10.26 9.76 13.18
C GLN A 17 -10.50 9.37 11.71
N HIS A 18 -10.69 10.35 10.83
CA HIS A 18 -10.87 10.09 9.41
C HIS A 18 -9.59 9.56 8.75
N LEU A 19 -8.41 10.08 9.14
CA LEU A 19 -7.12 9.55 8.68
C LEU A 19 -6.90 8.10 9.08
N GLU A 20 -7.23 7.73 10.33
CA GLU A 20 -7.15 6.34 10.80
C GLU A 20 -8.06 5.41 9.99
N GLN A 21 -9.30 5.84 9.72
CA GLN A 21 -10.24 5.10 8.88
C GLN A 21 -9.71 4.91 7.45
N MET A 22 -9.13 5.96 6.86
CA MET A 22 -8.52 5.89 5.54
C MET A 22 -7.32 4.93 5.54
N GLN A 23 -6.45 5.01 6.53
CA GLN A 23 -5.30 4.10 6.66
C GLN A 23 -5.73 2.64 6.74
N MET A 24 -6.78 2.34 7.51
CA MET A 24 -7.32 0.98 7.61
C MET A 24 -7.86 0.51 6.25
N LYS A 25 -8.64 1.36 5.56
CA LYS A 25 -9.19 1.05 4.24
C LYS A 25 -8.08 0.78 3.21
N ASP A 26 -7.04 1.60 3.19
CA ASP A 26 -5.90 1.45 2.30
C ASP A 26 -5.13 0.16 2.58
N SER A 27 -5.00 -0.20 3.87
CA SER A 27 -4.35 -1.46 4.28
C SER A 27 -5.11 -2.69 3.78
N LEU A 28 -6.44 -2.67 3.88
CA LEU A 28 -7.29 -3.75 3.36
C LEU A 28 -7.25 -3.80 1.82
N ALA A 29 -7.23 -2.66 1.15
CA ALA A 29 -7.08 -2.61 -0.29
C ALA A 29 -5.73 -3.20 -0.74
N MET A 30 -4.64 -2.87 -0.04
CA MET A 30 -3.33 -3.45 -0.30
C MET A 30 -3.33 -4.97 -0.13
N TYR A 31 -3.96 -5.46 0.93
CA TYR A 31 -4.10 -6.90 1.18
C TYR A 31 -4.86 -7.61 0.05
N ASN A 32 -6.02 -7.08 -0.36
CA ASN A 32 -6.82 -7.67 -1.43
C ASN A 32 -6.06 -7.71 -2.77
N ASN A 33 -5.33 -6.63 -3.09
CA ASN A 33 -4.50 -6.56 -4.29
C ASN A 33 -3.35 -7.58 -4.26
N LEU A 34 -2.70 -7.76 -3.10
CA LEU A 34 -1.66 -8.76 -2.91
C LEU A 34 -2.21 -10.18 -3.14
N VAL A 35 -3.35 -10.49 -2.53
CA VAL A 35 -3.98 -11.81 -2.65
C VAL A 35 -4.35 -12.10 -4.11
N ALA A 36 -5.06 -11.19 -4.78
CA ALA A 36 -5.43 -11.35 -6.18
C ALA A 36 -4.20 -11.54 -7.08
N ARG A 37 -3.18 -10.69 -6.92
CA ARG A 37 -1.97 -10.73 -7.74
C ARG A 37 -1.19 -12.03 -7.57
N CYS A 38 -1.02 -12.50 -6.33
CA CYS A 38 -0.29 -13.73 -6.08
C CYS A 38 -1.09 -14.96 -6.48
N PHE A 39 -2.41 -14.95 -6.31
CA PHE A 39 -3.28 -16.00 -6.81
C PHE A 39 -3.14 -16.18 -8.33
N ASP A 40 -3.31 -15.09 -9.09
CA ASP A 40 -3.21 -15.10 -10.56
C ASP A 40 -1.83 -15.55 -11.06
N ALA A 41 -0.76 -15.24 -10.33
CA ALA A 41 0.61 -15.55 -10.73
C ALA A 41 1.05 -16.97 -10.34
N CYS A 42 0.56 -17.49 -9.21
CA CYS A 42 1.13 -18.68 -8.58
C CYS A 42 0.17 -19.88 -8.52
N SER A 43 -1.15 -19.68 -8.64
CA SER A 43 -2.11 -20.79 -8.69
C SER A 43 -2.43 -21.12 -10.15
N TYR A 44 -1.73 -22.11 -10.70
CA TYR A 44 -1.84 -22.49 -12.10
C TYR A 44 -2.40 -23.90 -12.31
N SER A 45 -2.48 -24.73 -11.26
CA SER A 45 -2.97 -26.10 -11.34
C SER A 45 -4.27 -26.30 -10.55
N PHE A 46 -5.37 -26.56 -11.27
CA PHE A 46 -6.69 -26.76 -10.65
C PHE A 46 -7.05 -28.25 -10.47
N ARG A 47 -6.05 -29.10 -10.23
CA ARG A 47 -6.24 -30.56 -10.07
C ARG A 47 -6.57 -30.99 -8.63
N SER A 48 -6.35 -30.11 -7.65
CA SER A 48 -6.61 -30.34 -6.23
C SER A 48 -7.28 -29.12 -5.60
N LYS A 49 -7.92 -29.33 -4.44
CA LYS A 49 -8.44 -28.23 -3.59
C LYS A 49 -7.35 -27.59 -2.72
N THR A 50 -6.13 -28.11 -2.77
CA THR A 50 -4.99 -27.65 -1.97
C THR A 50 -3.85 -27.25 -2.89
N LEU A 51 -3.13 -26.19 -2.52
CA LEU A 51 -1.90 -25.81 -3.19
C LEU A 51 -0.82 -26.88 -2.98
N ASP A 52 -0.05 -27.17 -4.03
CA ASP A 52 1.14 -28.01 -3.89
C ASP A 52 2.34 -27.22 -3.33
N LYS A 53 3.45 -27.92 -3.08
CA LYS A 53 4.66 -27.28 -2.51
C LYS A 53 5.25 -26.19 -3.40
N SER A 54 5.13 -26.31 -4.73
CA SER A 54 5.63 -25.32 -5.68
C SER A 54 4.77 -24.06 -5.63
N GLU A 55 3.45 -24.21 -5.64
CA GLU A 55 2.50 -23.11 -5.56
C GLU A 55 2.62 -22.38 -4.20
N VAL A 56 2.74 -23.10 -3.08
CA VAL A 56 2.96 -22.50 -1.75
C VAL A 56 4.24 -21.67 -1.72
N ASN A 57 5.37 -22.23 -2.18
CA ASN A 57 6.63 -21.49 -2.24
C ASN A 57 6.53 -20.27 -3.18
N CYS A 58 5.77 -20.35 -4.27
CA CYS A 58 5.50 -19.19 -5.13
C CYS A 58 4.72 -18.11 -4.38
N MET A 59 3.66 -18.46 -3.64
CA MET A 59 2.85 -17.51 -2.85
C MET A 59 3.70 -16.76 -1.79
N GLU A 60 4.56 -17.48 -1.06
CA GLU A 60 5.46 -16.87 -0.06
C GLU A 60 6.45 -15.89 -0.71
N ASN A 61 7.05 -16.28 -1.83
CA ASN A 61 7.97 -15.40 -2.56
C ASN A 61 7.25 -14.19 -3.18
N CYS A 62 6.05 -14.40 -3.74
CA CYS A 62 5.24 -13.33 -4.31
C CYS A 62 4.86 -12.29 -3.28
N SER A 63 4.32 -12.73 -2.13
CA SER A 63 3.92 -11.82 -1.05
C SER A 63 5.10 -11.02 -0.48
N SER A 64 6.25 -11.67 -0.23
CA SER A 64 7.47 -11.00 0.21
C SER A 64 7.95 -9.93 -0.79
N ARG A 65 7.95 -10.27 -2.09
CA ARG A 65 8.36 -9.34 -3.15
C ARG A 65 7.39 -8.18 -3.30
N TYR A 66 6.09 -8.43 -3.22
CA TYR A 66 5.07 -7.40 -3.34
C TYR A 66 5.21 -6.34 -2.24
N ILE A 67 5.37 -6.76 -0.98
CA ILE A 67 5.52 -5.83 0.15
C ILE A 67 6.80 -5.00 0.01
N LYS A 68 7.93 -5.64 -0.31
CA LYS A 68 9.20 -4.93 -0.55
C LYS A 68 9.11 -3.94 -1.70
N MET A 69 8.41 -4.33 -2.78
CA MET A 69 8.15 -3.45 -3.92
C MET A 69 7.28 -2.26 -3.50
N ALA A 70 6.17 -2.48 -2.80
CA ALA A 70 5.27 -1.42 -2.36
C ALA A 70 6.00 -0.40 -1.46
N GLN A 71 6.84 -0.87 -0.53
CA GLN A 71 7.70 -0.01 0.30
C GLN A 71 8.67 0.82 -0.54
N ARG A 72 9.36 0.17 -1.49
CA ARG A 72 10.33 0.86 -2.36
C ARG A 72 9.66 1.90 -3.24
N VAL A 73 8.52 1.58 -3.84
CA VAL A 73 7.72 2.50 -4.65
C VAL A 73 7.26 3.68 -3.79
N GLY A 74 6.79 3.43 -2.57
CA GLY A 74 6.39 4.47 -1.62
C GLY A 74 7.52 5.47 -1.33
N LEU A 75 8.74 4.98 -1.06
CA LEU A 75 9.90 5.84 -0.84
C LEU A 75 10.21 6.72 -2.07
N ARG A 76 10.26 6.12 -3.26
CA ARG A 76 10.55 6.87 -4.50
C ARG A 76 9.45 7.87 -4.84
N PHE A 77 8.20 7.54 -4.53
CA PHE A 77 7.08 8.46 -4.70
C PHE A 77 7.22 9.69 -3.79
N GLN A 78 7.58 9.50 -2.52
CA GLN A 78 7.85 10.60 -1.59
C GLN A 78 9.01 11.49 -2.06
N GLU A 79 10.11 10.89 -2.52
CA GLU A 79 11.23 11.64 -3.12
C GLU A 79 10.77 12.48 -4.32
N HIS A 80 9.94 11.90 -5.20
CA HIS A 80 9.45 12.62 -6.38
C HIS A 80 8.53 13.78 -6.01
N GLN A 81 7.64 13.60 -5.04
CA GLN A 81 6.76 14.67 -4.55
C GLN A 81 7.55 15.83 -3.95
N ALA A 82 8.61 15.55 -3.19
CA ALA A 82 9.49 16.59 -2.64
C ALA A 82 10.19 17.39 -3.75
N MET A 83 10.69 16.72 -4.80
CA MET A 83 11.30 17.41 -5.95
C MET A 83 10.29 18.29 -6.70
N GLN A 84 9.06 17.83 -6.90
CA GLN A 84 8.03 18.62 -7.57
C GLN A 84 7.65 19.87 -6.78
N GLN A 85 7.56 19.79 -5.45
CA GLN A 85 7.30 20.95 -4.59
C GLN A 85 8.41 22.00 -4.68
N GLN A 86 9.67 21.59 -4.72
CA GLN A 86 10.81 22.51 -4.87
C GLN A 86 10.78 23.23 -6.22
N GLN A 87 10.43 22.53 -7.30
CA GLN A 87 10.30 23.14 -8.63
C GLN A 87 9.15 24.15 -8.71
N GLN A 88 8.06 23.94 -7.97
CA GLN A 88 6.94 24.88 -7.92
C GLN A 88 7.27 26.16 -7.15
N GLN A 89 8.18 26.12 -6.17
CA GLN A 89 8.62 27.30 -5.41
C GLN A 89 9.64 28.17 -6.16
N GLN A 90 10.27 27.65 -7.22
CA GLN A 90 11.24 28.37 -8.06
C GLN A 90 10.58 29.09 -9.25
N LYS A 91 9.27 28.94 -9.44
CA LYS A 91 8.46 29.74 -10.37
C LYS A 91 7.73 30.83 -9.62
#